data_AF-A0A8S9WB87-F1
#
_entry.id   AF-A0A8S9WB87-F1
#
_cell.length_a   1.000
_cell.length_b   1.000
_cell.length_c   1.000
_cell.angle_alpha   90.00
_cell.angle_beta   90.00
_cell.angle_gamma   90.00
#
_symmetry.space_group_name_H-M   'P 1'
#
loop_
_entity.id
_entity.type
_entity.pdbx_description
1 polymer ?
#
loop_
_entity_poly.entity_id
_entity_poly.type
_entity_poly.pdbx_seq_one_letter_code
_entity_poly.pdbx_strand_id
1 'polypeptide(L)'
;MDRDWIDEQKAKHKNEREELGKKMAALETNVEALVIEEKQLKAAMEREQDAEEDAKFQRLEERAIARLKNKQAELKKRLGELRKEQRALTQKEKQYQALIEHEKYPEWLELKKKRDYAIVEVKRLEAEMKKLI
;
A
#
# COMPACT_ATOMS: atom_id res chain seq x y z
N MET A 1 -25.67 -11.52 9.78
CA MET A 1 -24.72 -11.60 8.66
C MET A 1 -24.65 -13.05 8.22
N ASP A 2 -24.58 -13.30 6.91
CA ASP A 2 -24.42 -14.67 6.40
C ASP A 2 -22.99 -15.15 6.67
N ARG A 3 -22.81 -16.40 7.12
CA ARG A 3 -21.47 -16.97 7.39
C ARG A 3 -20.59 -16.96 6.14
N ASP A 4 -21.20 -17.25 5.01
CA ASP A 4 -20.54 -17.29 3.70
C ASP A 4 -19.93 -15.94 3.32
N TRP A 5 -20.62 -14.84 3.62
CA TRP A 5 -20.11 -13.50 3.35
C TRP A 5 -18.88 -13.17 4.22
N ILE A 6 -18.87 -13.56 5.50
CA ILE A 6 -17.73 -13.32 6.40
C ILE A 6 -16.49 -14.08 5.92
N ASP A 7 -16.67 -15.34 5.53
CA ASP A 7 -15.57 -16.17 5.06
C ASP A 7 -15.06 -15.70 3.69
N GLU A 8 -15.94 -15.22 2.82
CA GLU A 8 -15.57 -14.57 1.56
C GLU A 8 -14.73 -13.30 1.79
N GLN A 9 -15.13 -12.42 2.72
CA GLN A 9 -14.35 -11.21 3.04
C GLN A 9 -12.96 -11.56 3.61
N LYS A 10 -12.88 -12.57 4.48
CA LYS A 10 -11.58 -13.03 5.02
C LYS A 10 -10.68 -13.60 3.93
N ALA A 11 -11.23 -14.41 3.03
CA ALA A 11 -10.48 -14.96 1.91
C ALA A 11 -9.97 -13.86 0.97
N LYS A 12 -10.83 -12.89 0.65
CA LYS A 12 -10.46 -11.74 -0.18
C LYS A 12 -9.31 -10.94 0.42
N HIS A 13 -9.41 -10.57 1.70
CA HIS A 13 -8.35 -9.81 2.37
C HIS A 13 -7.04 -10.59 2.48
N LYS A 14 -7.10 -11.90 2.74
CA LYS A 14 -5.92 -12.77 2.72
C LYS A 14 -5.24 -12.75 1.35
N ASN A 15 -5.99 -12.92 0.28
CA ASN A 15 -5.45 -12.90 -1.08
C ASN A 15 -4.84 -11.53 -1.42
N GLU A 16 -5.54 -10.42 -1.13
CA GLU A 16 -5.04 -9.06 -1.33
C GLU A 16 -3.71 -8.83 -0.60
N ARG A 17 -3.59 -9.34 0.64
CA ARG A 17 -2.37 -9.24 1.44
C ARG A 17 -1.21 -10.04 0.87
N GLU A 18 -1.46 -11.27 0.41
CA GLU A 18 -0.46 -12.11 -0.23
C GLU A 18 0.03 -11.48 -1.54
N GLU A 19 -0.86 -10.93 -2.37
CA GLU A 19 -0.50 -10.25 -3.60
C GLU A 19 0.33 -8.99 -3.35
N LEU A 20 -0.08 -8.16 -2.38
CA LEU A 20 0.69 -6.98 -1.97
C LEU A 20 2.07 -7.38 -1.44
N GLY A 21 2.14 -8.46 -0.64
CA GLY A 21 3.40 -9.02 -0.16
C GLY A 21 4.34 -9.40 -1.30
N LYS A 22 3.83 -10.16 -2.29
CA LYS A 22 4.60 -10.56 -3.48
C LYS A 22 5.10 -9.35 -4.28
N LYS A 23 4.24 -8.34 -4.48
CA LYS A 23 4.61 -7.09 -5.18
C LYS A 23 5.70 -6.32 -4.45
N MET A 24 5.59 -6.19 -3.12
CA MET A 24 6.62 -5.52 -2.32
C MET A 24 7.94 -6.29 -2.35
N ALA A 25 7.93 -7.61 -2.18
CA ALA A 25 9.14 -8.43 -2.23
C ALA A 25 9.86 -8.30 -3.59
N ALA A 26 9.11 -8.34 -4.70
CA ALA A 26 9.68 -8.14 -6.03
C ALA A 26 10.31 -6.75 -6.21
N LEU A 27 9.67 -5.71 -5.68
CA LEU A 27 10.21 -4.35 -5.72
C LEU A 27 11.45 -4.20 -4.84
N GLU A 28 11.50 -4.86 -3.68
CA GLU A 28 12.67 -4.88 -2.80
C GLU A 28 13.86 -5.53 -3.51
N THR A 29 13.66 -6.71 -4.12
CA THR A 29 14.70 -7.37 -4.93
C THR A 29 15.20 -6.49 -6.08
N ASN A 30 14.31 -5.79 -6.78
CA ASN A 30 14.70 -4.87 -7.85
C ASN A 30 15.53 -3.69 -7.32
N VAL A 31 15.19 -3.14 -6.16
CA VAL A 31 15.97 -2.06 -5.53
C VAL A 31 17.36 -2.57 -5.15
N GLU A 32 17.46 -3.76 -4.57
CA GLU A 32 18.74 -4.37 -4.21
C GLU A 32 19.63 -4.62 -5.43
N ALA A 33 19.07 -5.14 -6.52
CA ALA A 33 19.79 -5.34 -7.78
C ALA A 33 20.37 -4.02 -8.32
N LEU A 34 19.58 -2.94 -8.32
CA LEU A 34 20.05 -1.62 -8.75
C LEU A 34 21.13 -1.03 -7.82
N VAL A 35 21.10 -1.35 -6.53
CA VAL A 35 22.15 -0.94 -5.58
C VAL A 35 23.46 -1.69 -5.85
N ILE A 36 23.37 -2.98 -6.20
CA ILE A 36 24.54 -3.77 -6.59
C ILE A 36 25.14 -3.22 -7.90
N GLU A 37 24.31 -2.95 -8.90
CA GLU A 37 24.74 -2.36 -10.18
C GLU A 37 25.41 -1.00 -9.98
N GLU A 38 24.85 -0.13 -9.14
CA GLU A 38 25.46 1.17 -8.79
C GLU A 38 26.85 0.99 -8.15
N LYS A 39 27.01 0.01 -7.25
CA LYS A 39 28.31 -0.28 -6.61
C LYS A 39 29.33 -0.80 -7.62
N GLN A 40 28.91 -1.65 -8.54
CA GLN A 40 29.78 -2.18 -9.58
C GLN A 40 30.28 -1.08 -10.52
N LEU A 41 29.39 -0.18 -10.96
CA LEU A 41 29.78 0.96 -11.81
C LEU A 41 30.73 1.93 -11.10
N LYS A 42 30.48 2.23 -9.81
CA LYS A 42 31.43 3.06 -9.03
C LYS A 42 32.80 2.43 -8.91
N ALA A 43 32.86 1.11 -8.67
CA ALA A 43 34.11 0.39 -8.56
C ALA A 43 34.85 0.24 -9.91
N ALA A 44 34.14 0.32 -11.04
CA ALA A 44 34.72 0.38 -12.38
C ALA A 44 35.31 1.78 -12.63
N MET A 45 34.53 2.84 -12.36
CA MET A 45 34.98 4.23 -12.41
C MET A 45 36.28 4.47 -11.63
N GLU A 46 36.35 3.99 -10.38
CA GLU A 46 37.55 4.14 -9.54
C GLU A 46 38.77 3.42 -10.13
N ARG A 47 38.58 2.26 -10.75
CA ARG A 47 39.67 1.49 -11.39
C ARG A 47 40.15 2.13 -12.70
N GLU A 48 39.26 2.75 -13.45
CA GLU A 48 39.59 3.40 -14.73
C GLU A 48 40.11 4.82 -14.55
N GLN A 49 39.79 5.50 -13.45
CA GLN A 49 40.47 6.75 -13.07
C GLN A 49 41.99 6.59 -12.90
N ASP A 50 42.45 5.40 -12.47
CA ASP A 50 43.87 5.08 -12.33
C ASP A 50 44.55 4.77 -13.68
N ALA A 51 43.80 4.61 -14.77
CA ALA A 51 44.29 4.24 -16.10
C ALA A 51 43.90 5.30 -17.16
N GLU A 52 44.72 6.34 -17.32
CA GLU A 52 44.65 7.41 -18.36
C GLU A 52 43.23 7.94 -18.71
N GLU A 53 42.89 9.10 -18.12
CA GLU A 53 41.57 9.75 -18.11
C GLU A 53 40.95 10.06 -19.49
N ASP A 54 39.94 9.27 -19.92
CA ASP A 54 38.94 9.74 -20.89
C ASP A 54 37.78 10.44 -20.14
N ALA A 55 37.84 11.77 -20.07
CA ALA A 55 36.81 12.61 -19.43
C ALA A 55 35.40 12.43 -20.03
N LYS A 56 35.27 11.94 -21.27
CA LYS A 56 33.96 11.64 -21.88
C LYS A 56 33.38 10.34 -21.33
N PHE A 57 34.22 9.35 -21.03
CA PHE A 57 33.82 8.08 -20.44
C PHE A 57 33.33 8.26 -19.00
N GLN A 58 34.08 8.98 -18.16
CA GLN A 58 33.67 9.28 -16.77
C GLN A 58 32.29 9.96 -16.70
N ARG A 59 32.02 10.94 -17.58
CA ARG A 59 30.72 11.62 -17.66
C ARG A 59 29.57 10.68 -18.06
N LEU A 60 29.83 9.61 -18.82
CA LEU A 60 28.82 8.63 -19.18
C LEU A 60 28.47 7.72 -18.00
N GLU A 61 29.47 7.27 -17.25
CA GLU A 61 29.28 6.43 -16.06
C GLU A 61 28.60 7.20 -14.93
N GLU A 62 28.98 8.45 -14.69
CA GLU A 62 28.30 9.34 -13.74
C GLU A 62 26.80 9.52 -14.10
N ARG A 63 26.49 9.69 -15.39
CA ARG A 63 25.10 9.76 -15.86
C ARG A 63 24.37 8.43 -15.67
N ALA A 64 25.04 7.30 -15.87
CA ALA A 64 24.45 5.98 -15.63
C ALA A 64 24.13 5.78 -14.14
N ILE A 65 25.05 6.12 -13.24
CA ILE A 65 24.85 6.10 -11.78
C ILE A 65 23.69 7.01 -11.38
N ALA A 66 23.60 8.23 -11.94
CA ALA A 66 22.49 9.14 -11.65
C ALA A 66 21.13 8.54 -12.04
N ARG A 67 21.04 7.87 -13.20
CA ARG A 67 19.82 7.17 -13.62
C ARG A 67 19.46 6.03 -12.68
N LEU A 68 20.43 5.23 -12.24
CA LEU A 68 20.20 4.16 -11.27
C LEU A 68 19.68 4.71 -9.95
N LYS A 69 20.29 5.77 -9.41
CA LYS A 69 19.82 6.44 -8.18
C LYS A 69 18.39 6.96 -8.31
N ASN A 70 18.05 7.58 -9.45
CA ASN A 70 16.69 8.05 -9.70
C ASN A 70 15.69 6.89 -9.72
N LYS A 71 16.02 5.78 -10.40
CA LYS A 71 15.19 4.58 -10.46
C LYS A 71 15.04 3.92 -9.08
N GLN A 72 16.12 3.84 -8.30
CA GLN A 72 16.06 3.36 -6.92
C GLN A 72 15.13 4.24 -6.05
N ALA A 73 15.20 5.57 -6.18
CA ALA A 73 14.35 6.49 -5.43
C ALA A 73 12.87 6.34 -5.78
N GLU A 74 12.55 6.19 -7.06
CA GLU A 74 11.18 5.93 -7.53
C GLU A 74 10.62 4.62 -6.98
N LEU A 75 11.40 3.53 -7.07
CA LEU A 75 10.98 2.22 -6.54
C LEU A 75 10.82 2.24 -5.02
N LYS A 76 11.71 2.93 -4.28
CA LYS A 76 11.57 3.14 -2.83
C LYS A 76 10.32 3.93 -2.47
N LYS A 77 9.97 4.96 -3.25
CA LYS A 77 8.72 5.71 -3.07
C LYS A 77 7.51 4.80 -3.24
N ARG A 78 7.49 4.01 -4.32
CA ARG A 78 6.40 3.05 -4.60
C ARG A 78 6.28 1.98 -3.51
N LEU A 79 7.39 1.48 -2.99
CA LEU A 79 7.41 0.60 -1.82
C LEU A 79 6.78 1.27 -0.58
N GLY A 80 7.09 2.54 -0.36
CA GLY A 80 6.48 3.34 0.71
C GLY A 80 4.96 3.45 0.59
N GLU A 81 4.45 3.64 -0.62
CA GLU A 81 3.00 3.68 -0.92
C GLU A 81 2.33 2.32 -0.67
N LEU A 82 2.91 1.22 -1.17
CA LEU A 82 2.38 -0.13 -0.93
C LEU A 82 2.37 -0.50 0.57
N ARG A 83 3.38 -0.08 1.33
CA ARG A 83 3.40 -0.28 2.78
C ARG A 83 2.28 0.51 3.49
N LYS A 84 1.92 1.69 3.00
CA LYS A 84 0.77 2.45 3.54
C LYS A 84 -0.55 1.73 3.25
N GLU A 85 -0.72 1.22 2.04
CA GLU A 85 -1.90 0.43 1.65
C GLU A 85 -2.04 -0.82 2.52
N GLN A 86 -0.94 -1.54 2.76
CA GLN A 86 -0.93 -2.72 3.63
C GLN A 86 -1.35 -2.38 5.07
N ARG A 87 -0.89 -1.24 5.62
CA ARG A 87 -1.31 -0.78 6.95
C ARG A 87 -2.80 -0.42 6.99
N ALA A 88 -3.29 0.26 5.96
CA ALA A 88 -4.70 0.61 5.85
C ALA A 88 -5.59 -0.64 5.78
N LEU A 89 -5.19 -1.65 5.01
CA LEU A 89 -5.88 -2.95 4.97
C LEU A 89 -5.88 -3.63 6.35
N THR A 90 -4.74 -3.67 7.02
CA THR A 90 -4.65 -4.25 8.38
C THR A 90 -5.56 -3.52 9.37
N GLN A 91 -5.70 -2.20 9.25
CA GLN A 91 -6.60 -1.42 10.09
C GLN A 91 -8.07 -1.72 9.79
N LYS A 92 -8.45 -1.85 8.51
CA LYS A 92 -9.80 -2.25 8.11
C LYS A 92 -10.14 -3.65 8.63
N GLU A 93 -9.23 -4.61 8.50
CA GLU A 93 -9.41 -5.97 9.05
C GLU A 93 -9.69 -5.95 10.55
N LYS A 94 -8.94 -5.16 11.32
CA LYS A 94 -9.18 -4.99 12.76
C LYS A 94 -10.55 -4.41 13.07
N GLN A 95 -10.98 -3.41 12.29
CA GLN A 95 -12.32 -2.83 12.44
C GLN A 95 -13.43 -3.84 12.11
N TYR A 96 -13.28 -4.61 11.03
CA TYR A 96 -14.23 -5.68 10.68
C TYR A 96 -14.30 -6.76 11.75
N GLN A 97 -13.14 -7.19 12.27
CA GLN A 97 -13.09 -8.19 13.33
C GLN A 97 -13.76 -7.68 14.61
N ALA A 98 -13.52 -6.43 15.00
CA ALA A 98 -14.21 -5.82 16.13
C ALA A 98 -15.74 -5.77 15.91
N LEU A 99 -16.22 -5.42 14.72
CA LEU A 99 -17.65 -5.45 14.40
C LEU A 99 -18.25 -6.85 14.54
N ILE A 100 -17.57 -7.88 14.00
CA ILE A 100 -18.00 -9.28 14.12
C ILE A 100 -18.05 -9.73 15.59
N GLU A 101 -17.08 -9.30 16.40
CA GLU A 101 -17.04 -9.61 17.82
C GLU A 101 -18.15 -8.91 18.60
N HIS A 102 -18.43 -7.65 18.28
CA HIS A 102 -19.52 -6.90 18.91
C HIS A 102 -20.92 -7.42 18.52
N GLU A 103 -21.07 -7.99 17.32
CA GLU A 103 -22.31 -8.65 16.87
C GLU A 103 -22.69 -9.89 17.70
N LYS A 104 -21.77 -10.41 18.53
CA LYS A 104 -22.08 -11.50 19.48
C LYS A 104 -22.93 -11.02 20.67
N TYR A 105 -23.03 -9.72 20.90
CA TYR A 105 -23.78 -9.15 22.03
C TYR A 105 -25.18 -8.68 21.60
N PRO A 106 -26.26 -9.23 22.17
CA PRO A 106 -27.63 -8.86 21.81
C PRO A 106 -27.94 -7.36 21.95
N GLU A 107 -27.43 -6.72 23.00
CA GLU A 107 -27.65 -5.30 23.28
C GLU A 107 -27.02 -4.42 22.20
N TRP A 108 -25.88 -4.84 21.67
CA TRP A 108 -25.21 -4.14 20.57
C TRP A 108 -26.02 -4.24 19.27
N LEU A 109 -26.62 -5.41 19.00
CA LEU A 109 -27.50 -5.59 17.84
C LEU A 109 -28.75 -4.70 17.93
N GLU A 110 -29.34 -4.57 19.11
CA GLU A 110 -30.46 -3.65 19.33
C GLU A 110 -30.07 -2.18 19.11
N LEU A 111 -28.93 -1.76 19.67
CA LEU A 111 -28.41 -0.41 19.48
C LEU A 111 -28.11 -0.12 18.00
N LYS A 112 -27.52 -1.08 17.28
CA LYS A 112 -27.28 -0.98 15.84
C LYS A 112 -28.58 -0.79 15.06
N LYS A 113 -29.62 -1.58 15.36
CA LYS A 113 -30.95 -1.42 14.72
C LYS A 113 -31.54 -0.03 14.98
N LYS A 114 -31.48 0.46 16.22
CA LYS A 114 -31.95 1.81 16.59
C LYS A 114 -31.20 2.90 15.82
N ARG A 115 -29.87 2.79 15.72
CA ARG A 115 -29.03 3.69 14.93
C ARG A 115 -29.41 3.68 13.45
N ASP A 116 -29.55 2.49 12.85
CA ASP A 116 -29.83 2.36 11.41
C ASP A 116 -31.21 2.91 11.07
N TYR A 117 -32.20 2.68 11.94
CA TYR A 117 -33.52 3.31 11.84
C TYR A 117 -33.44 4.84 11.91
N ALA A 118 -32.70 5.39 12.88
CA ALA A 118 -32.53 6.83 13.02
C ALA A 118 -31.87 7.47 11.79
N ILE A 119 -30.88 6.81 11.17
CA ILE A 119 -30.23 7.30 9.94
C ILE A 119 -31.22 7.38 8.78
N VAL A 120 -32.08 6.36 8.63
CA VAL A 120 -33.12 6.36 7.58
C VAL A 120 -34.13 7.47 7.82
N GLU A 121 -34.58 7.64 9.06
CA GLU A 121 -35.56 8.68 9.41
C GLU A 121 -34.98 10.08 9.21
N VAL A 122 -33.72 10.33 9.60
CA VAL A 122 -33.04 11.60 9.32
C VAL A 122 -32.97 11.87 7.82
N LYS A 123 -32.57 10.89 6.99
CA LYS A 123 -32.55 11.06 5.53
C LYS A 123 -33.94 11.37 4.95
N ARG A 124 -34.98 10.73 5.50
CA ARG A 124 -36.36 11.00 5.10
C ARG A 124 -36.76 12.43 5.45
N LEU A 125 -36.50 12.88 6.68
CA LEU A 125 -36.79 14.23 7.15
C LEU A 125 -36.00 15.28 6.36
N GLU A 126 -34.72 15.05 6.07
CA GLU A 126 -33.92 15.93 5.21
C GLU A 126 -34.51 16.04 3.79
N ALA A 127 -35.01 14.94 3.23
CA ALA A 127 -35.65 14.94 1.93
C ALA A 127 -37.02 15.65 1.94
N GLU A 128 -37.79 15.52 3.02
CA GLU A 128 -39.05 16.25 3.23
C GLU A 128 -38.79 17.75 3.40
N MET A 129 -37.79 18.15 4.20
CA MET A 129 -37.39 19.55 4.36
C MET A 129 -36.96 20.19 3.03
N LYS A 130 -36.20 19.47 2.20
CA LYS A 130 -35.80 19.95 0.86
C LYS A 130 -36.95 20.17 -0.10
N LYS A 131 -38.13 19.56 0.13
CA LYS A 131 -39.33 19.78 -0.69
C LYS A 131 -40.17 20.98 -0.22
N LEU A 132 -39.92 21.46 1.00
CA LEU A 132 -40.60 22.59 1.61
C LEU A 132 -39.86 23.93 1.42
N ILE A 133 -38.66 23.89 0.85
CA ILE A 133 -37.83 25.04 0.44
C ILE A 133 -37.87 25.13 -1.08
#